data_AF-A0A6P2ZTS3-F1
#
_entry.id   AF-A0A6P2ZTS3-F1
#
_cell.length_a   1.000
_cell.length_b   1.000
_cell.length_c   1.000
_cell.angle_alpha   90.00
_cell.angle_beta   90.00
_cell.angle_gamma   90.00
#
_symmetry.space_group_name_H-M   'P 1'
#
loop_
_entity.id
_entity.type
_entity.pdbx_description
1 polymer ?
#
loop_
_entity_poly.entity_id
_entity_poly.type
_entity_poly.pdbx_seq_one_letter_code
_entity_poly.pdbx_strand_id
1 'polypeptide(L)'
;MKKDVLHRGILVFAMAMLAITWSALAKAGGAAGVQYYGYDWLDGINGISVDTALNDITNMPNTGTSGSRTNMNVVHTIENLNSTACSNARCAVSISAGSNAVWLDICPGRTSNADCTGANSWSNIWNMVNGIAHAANLPAAIYFIDEPFNNSALQSNGQYVAWQYPSYVCTLRQAMAANNLNVPVYTILTTSSATNPADINEIRTQMPVTGCAMPTSSRLDWVGIDDYTWTSADQIYNAYNNVAPAADPQSPKWIIVPPASLTVLPSPPTDAAIKNHIQPYWDVLFAYPNAPVIGVMNFRFDPGVIATSTYPASAALLSFMGNSLTK
;
A
#
# COMPACT_ATOMS: atom_id res chain seq x y z
N MET A 1 -0.76 28.89 -63.78
CA MET A 1 0.31 28.03 -63.23
C MET A 1 0.76 28.58 -61.89
N LYS A 2 0.70 27.73 -60.84
CA LYS A 2 1.35 27.87 -59.52
C LYS A 2 0.95 29.06 -58.64
N LYS A 3 -0.14 28.93 -57.87
CA LYS A 3 -0.28 29.62 -56.56
C LYS A 3 -1.23 28.97 -55.55
N ASP A 4 -1.98 27.92 -55.91
CA ASP A 4 -2.99 27.32 -55.01
C ASP A 4 -2.59 26.01 -54.31
N VAL A 5 -1.34 25.56 -54.42
CA VAL A 5 -0.88 24.33 -53.74
C VAL A 5 -0.24 24.62 -52.38
N LEU A 6 0.08 25.88 -52.07
CA LEU A 6 0.84 26.23 -50.85
C LEU A 6 -0.03 26.44 -49.59
N HIS A 7 -1.35 26.64 -49.74
CA HIS A 7 -2.24 26.92 -48.59
C HIS A 7 -2.90 25.68 -47.98
N ARG A 8 -2.76 24.48 -48.58
CA ARG A 8 -3.27 23.23 -48.00
C ARG A 8 -2.20 22.38 -47.30
N GLY A 9 -0.91 22.73 -47.44
CA GLY A 9 0.20 22.06 -46.74
C GLY A 9 0.51 22.61 -45.35
N ILE A 10 0.04 23.82 -45.02
CA ILE A 10 0.36 24.50 -43.75
C ILE A 10 -0.68 24.19 -42.65
N LEU A 11 -1.90 23.80 -43.01
CA LEU A 11 -2.96 23.52 -42.04
C LEU A 11 -2.92 22.10 -41.44
N VAL A 12 -2.23 21.15 -42.09
CA VAL A 12 -2.09 19.77 -41.58
C VAL A 12 -0.86 19.61 -40.67
N PHE A 13 0.15 20.48 -40.80
CA PHE A 13 1.34 20.45 -39.94
C PHE A 13 1.16 21.21 -38.61
N ALA A 14 0.23 22.17 -38.52
CA ALA A 14 -0.03 22.93 -37.31
C ALA A 14 -0.94 22.21 -36.29
N MET A 15 -1.77 21.26 -36.73
CA MET A 15 -2.57 20.41 -35.83
C MET A 15 -1.81 19.19 -35.30
N ALA A 16 -0.70 18.79 -35.95
CA ALA A 16 0.19 17.74 -35.44
C ALA A 16 1.20 18.25 -34.39
N MET A 17 1.36 19.57 -34.24
CA MET A 17 2.23 20.17 -33.21
C MET A 17 1.50 20.64 -31.94
N LEU A 18 0.16 20.56 -31.90
CA LEU A 18 -0.63 20.96 -30.73
C LEU A 18 -1.17 19.80 -29.87
N ALA A 19 -0.91 18.55 -30.26
CA ALA A 19 -1.29 17.35 -29.50
C ALA A 19 -0.08 16.55 -28.96
N ILE A 20 1.14 17.11 -29.07
CA ILE A 20 2.39 16.47 -28.62
C ILE A 20 3.06 17.24 -27.47
N THR A 21 2.47 18.34 -26.99
CA THR A 21 3.09 19.22 -25.98
C THR A 21 2.43 19.24 -24.60
N TRP A 22 1.44 18.40 -24.33
CA TRP A 22 0.98 18.04 -22.97
C TRP A 22 1.07 16.50 -22.85
N SER A 23 2.21 15.88 -22.61
CA SER A 23 2.63 15.46 -21.26
C SER A 23 4.01 14.80 -21.32
N ALA A 24 4.95 15.42 -22.03
CA ALA A 24 6.34 14.96 -22.11
C ALA A 24 7.26 15.95 -21.39
N LEU A 25 6.94 16.33 -20.16
CA LEU A 25 7.84 17.08 -19.29
C LEU A 25 7.52 16.80 -17.81
N ALA A 26 7.79 15.57 -17.37
CA ALA A 26 8.05 15.21 -15.97
C ALA A 26 8.76 13.84 -15.92
N LYS A 27 9.90 13.70 -16.62
CA LYS A 27 10.79 12.53 -16.47
C LYS A 27 12.22 13.00 -16.24
N ALA A 28 12.37 13.80 -15.18
CA ALA A 28 13.65 14.17 -14.61
C ALA A 28 13.55 14.04 -13.08
N GLY A 29 13.98 12.88 -12.56
CA GLY A 29 14.32 12.66 -11.15
C GLY A 29 13.19 12.87 -10.12
N GLY A 30 12.50 11.79 -9.77
CA GLY A 30 11.49 11.74 -8.71
C GLY A 30 10.18 11.18 -9.24
N ALA A 31 9.70 10.07 -8.67
CA ALA A 31 8.49 9.37 -9.14
C ALA A 31 7.22 10.17 -8.79
N ALA A 32 6.86 11.13 -9.65
CA ALA A 32 5.63 11.89 -9.52
C ALA A 32 4.42 10.94 -9.45
N GLY A 33 3.61 11.06 -8.39
CA GLY A 33 2.38 10.28 -8.20
C GLY A 33 2.50 9.06 -7.26
N VAL A 34 3.70 8.73 -6.75
CA VAL A 34 3.88 7.67 -5.73
C VAL A 34 3.42 8.17 -4.36
N GLN A 35 2.59 7.39 -3.69
CA GLN A 35 2.10 7.60 -2.33
C GLN A 35 3.05 6.99 -1.29
N TYR A 36 3.13 7.54 -0.09
CA TYR A 36 4.04 7.13 0.99
C TYR A 36 3.23 6.88 2.25
N TYR A 37 2.94 5.61 2.49
CA TYR A 37 2.16 5.12 3.61
C TYR A 37 3.08 4.86 4.80
N GLY A 38 2.68 5.30 5.99
CA GLY A 38 3.24 4.83 7.25
C GLY A 38 2.30 3.78 7.85
N TYR A 39 2.80 2.58 8.09
CA TYR A 39 2.06 1.54 8.83
C TYR A 39 2.10 1.84 10.33
N ASP A 40 0.94 1.92 11.01
CA ASP A 40 0.80 2.29 12.44
C ASP A 40 1.44 3.62 12.86
N TRP A 41 1.83 4.50 11.92
CA TRP A 41 2.63 5.69 12.24
C TRP A 41 1.89 6.65 13.16
N LEU A 42 0.60 6.89 12.89
CA LEU A 42 -0.24 7.75 13.70
C LEU A 42 -1.15 6.98 14.66
N ASP A 43 -1.36 5.69 14.39
CA ASP A 43 -2.32 4.85 15.10
C ASP A 43 -1.64 3.94 16.12
N GLY A 44 -0.61 4.49 16.79
CA GLY A 44 0.27 3.74 17.67
C GLY A 44 -0.51 2.94 18.72
N ILE A 45 -0.12 1.66 18.87
CA ILE A 45 -0.56 0.64 19.84
C ILE A 45 -0.57 1.11 21.32
N ASN A 46 -0.07 2.32 21.61
CA ASN A 46 0.13 2.85 22.95
C ASN A 46 -0.99 3.82 23.43
N GLY A 47 -2.14 3.86 22.75
CA GLY A 47 -3.29 4.66 23.19
C GLY A 47 -3.15 6.17 22.99
N ILE A 48 -2.30 6.59 22.04
CA ILE A 48 -2.16 7.99 21.62
C ILE A 48 -3.16 8.25 20.49
N SER A 49 -3.82 9.41 20.50
CA SER A 49 -4.73 9.77 19.41
C SER A 49 -3.98 10.06 18.11
N VAL A 50 -4.59 9.75 16.98
CA VAL A 50 -4.02 9.99 15.63
C VAL A 50 -3.65 11.47 15.42
N ASP A 51 -4.46 12.41 15.90
CA ASP A 51 -4.17 13.85 15.80
C ASP A 51 -2.96 14.26 16.66
N THR A 52 -2.78 13.64 17.84
CA THR A 52 -1.59 13.87 18.67
C THR A 52 -0.32 13.38 17.97
N ALA A 53 -0.34 12.15 17.43
CA ALA A 53 0.80 11.61 16.70
C ALA A 53 1.14 12.44 15.45
N LEU A 54 0.12 12.97 14.75
CA LEU A 54 0.33 13.86 13.61
C LEU A 54 0.98 15.18 14.05
N ASN A 55 0.52 15.75 15.17
CA ASN A 55 1.11 16.96 15.73
C ASN A 55 2.58 16.73 16.10
N ASP A 56 2.91 15.59 16.69
CA ASP A 56 4.29 15.26 17.04
C ASP A 56 5.18 15.17 15.80
N ILE A 57 4.74 14.46 14.74
CA ILE A 57 5.48 14.36 13.47
C ILE A 57 5.63 15.73 12.80
N THR A 58 4.56 16.53 12.75
CA THR A 58 4.61 17.84 12.08
C THR A 58 5.51 18.85 12.78
N ASN A 59 5.74 18.67 14.08
CA ASN A 59 6.63 19.51 14.90
C ASN A 59 8.01 18.88 15.14
N MET A 60 8.31 17.70 14.57
CA MET A 60 9.65 17.12 14.68
C MET A 60 10.70 18.07 14.09
N PRO A 61 11.87 18.23 14.76
CA PRO A 61 12.93 19.11 14.29
C PRO A 61 13.31 18.77 12.85
N ASN A 62 13.16 19.75 11.96
CA ASN A 62 13.49 19.61 10.55
C ASN A 62 15.01 19.70 10.36
N THR A 63 15.70 18.58 10.58
CA THR A 63 17.17 18.48 10.48
C THR A 63 17.68 18.18 9.07
N GLY A 64 16.80 18.15 8.06
CA GLY A 64 17.12 17.97 6.64
C GLY A 64 16.65 19.15 5.77
N THR A 65 17.23 19.32 4.58
CA THR A 65 16.85 20.38 3.61
C THR A 65 15.49 20.16 2.93
N SER A 66 14.83 19.04 3.18
CA SER A 66 13.49 18.71 2.67
C SER A 66 12.68 18.08 3.81
N GLY A 67 11.67 18.80 4.27
CA GLY A 67 10.87 18.42 5.44
C GLY A 67 10.26 17.03 5.28
N SER A 68 10.71 16.10 6.12
CA SER A 68 10.22 14.74 6.22
C SER A 68 8.74 14.72 6.61
N ARG A 69 7.86 14.23 5.72
CA ARG A 69 6.44 13.99 6.03
C ARG A 69 5.95 12.76 5.27
N THR A 70 5.47 11.73 5.97
CA THR A 70 4.61 10.73 5.34
C THR A 70 3.39 11.46 4.78
N ASN A 71 2.99 11.11 3.56
CA ASN A 71 1.80 11.74 2.98
C ASN A 71 0.53 10.94 3.32
N MET A 72 0.65 9.69 3.80
CA MET A 72 -0.47 8.81 4.16
C MET A 72 -0.17 7.90 5.38
N ASN A 73 -1.19 7.54 6.17
CA ASN A 73 -1.10 6.63 7.33
C ASN A 73 -2.07 5.44 7.22
N VAL A 74 -1.72 4.27 7.74
CA VAL A 74 -2.65 3.14 7.90
C VAL A 74 -3.29 3.20 9.28
N VAL A 75 -4.63 3.24 9.36
CA VAL A 75 -5.40 3.24 10.61
C VAL A 75 -6.22 1.96 10.76
N HIS A 76 -6.51 1.55 11.99
CA HIS A 76 -7.09 0.26 12.36
C HIS A 76 -8.51 0.38 12.90
N THR A 77 -9.09 1.57 12.92
CA THR A 77 -10.45 1.81 13.43
C THR A 77 -11.20 2.80 12.54
N ILE A 78 -12.53 2.74 12.56
CA ILE A 78 -13.38 3.71 11.85
C ILE A 78 -13.31 5.06 12.57
N GLU A 79 -13.18 5.06 13.89
CA GLU A 79 -13.01 6.25 14.72
C GLU A 79 -11.81 7.08 14.27
N ASN A 80 -10.68 6.42 13.95
CA ASN A 80 -9.49 7.08 13.45
C ASN A 80 -9.70 7.75 12.09
N LEU A 81 -10.58 7.23 11.23
CA LEU A 81 -10.93 7.89 9.97
C LEU A 81 -11.64 9.23 10.21
N ASN A 82 -12.24 9.46 11.37
CA ASN A 82 -12.86 10.74 11.71
C ASN A 82 -11.85 11.83 12.12
N SER A 83 -10.57 11.46 12.31
CA SER A 83 -9.51 12.39 12.65
C SER A 83 -9.20 13.36 11.51
N THR A 84 -8.82 14.60 11.83
CA THR A 84 -8.39 15.58 10.83
C THR A 84 -7.11 15.13 10.10
N ALA A 85 -6.32 14.27 10.74
CA ALA A 85 -5.15 13.65 10.13
C ALA A 85 -5.48 12.80 8.89
N CYS A 86 -6.69 12.24 8.82
CA CYS A 86 -7.16 11.43 7.68
C CYS A 86 -7.84 12.25 6.57
N SER A 87 -8.01 13.56 6.76
CA SER A 87 -8.58 14.44 5.74
C SER A 87 -7.81 14.40 4.43
N ASN A 88 -8.50 14.69 3.32
CA ASN A 88 -7.92 14.68 1.97
C ASN A 88 -7.30 13.33 1.57
N ALA A 89 -7.94 12.22 1.97
CA ALA A 89 -7.51 10.86 1.66
C ALA A 89 -6.06 10.60 2.11
N ARG A 90 -5.72 11.03 3.32
CA ARG A 90 -4.39 10.81 3.93
C ARG A 90 -4.32 9.57 4.80
N CYS A 91 -5.39 8.76 4.84
CA CYS A 91 -5.37 7.48 5.53
C CYS A 91 -5.80 6.34 4.61
N ALA A 92 -5.15 5.19 4.74
CA ALA A 92 -5.74 3.91 4.39
C ALA A 92 -6.35 3.29 5.65
N VAL A 93 -7.38 2.47 5.50
CA VAL A 93 -7.96 1.72 6.63
C VAL A 93 -7.57 0.26 6.54
N SER A 94 -7.01 -0.27 7.63
CA SER A 94 -6.69 -1.68 7.81
C SER A 94 -7.91 -2.43 8.32
N ILE A 95 -8.23 -3.52 7.65
CA ILE A 95 -9.21 -4.49 8.10
C ILE A 95 -8.51 -5.83 8.22
N SER A 96 -8.52 -6.41 9.40
CA SER A 96 -7.86 -7.68 9.71
C SER A 96 -8.84 -8.86 9.69
N ALA A 97 -8.29 -10.07 9.82
CA ALA A 97 -9.04 -11.28 10.13
C ALA A 97 -8.33 -12.03 11.27
N GLY A 98 -9.07 -12.34 12.33
CA GLY A 98 -8.56 -13.13 13.46
C GLY A 98 -7.63 -12.38 14.43
N SER A 99 -7.44 -11.08 14.23
CA SER A 99 -6.65 -10.20 15.09
C SER A 99 -7.41 -9.81 16.36
N ASN A 100 -6.81 -8.94 17.18
CA ASN A 100 -7.41 -8.47 18.42
C ASN A 100 -8.64 -7.58 18.16
N ALA A 101 -9.60 -7.58 19.08
CA ALA A 101 -10.84 -6.78 19.04
C ALA A 101 -10.62 -5.25 19.06
N VAL A 102 -9.39 -4.79 19.27
CA VAL A 102 -9.03 -3.37 19.21
C VAL A 102 -8.88 -2.88 17.76
N TRP A 103 -8.70 -3.80 16.81
CA TRP A 103 -8.63 -3.48 15.39
C TRP A 103 -9.96 -3.77 14.69
N LEU A 104 -10.17 -3.12 13.56
CA LEU A 104 -11.24 -3.41 12.63
C LEU A 104 -11.00 -4.81 12.05
N ASP A 105 -11.71 -5.81 12.54
CA ASP A 105 -11.45 -7.21 12.22
C ASP A 105 -12.73 -7.97 11.86
N ILE A 106 -12.73 -8.67 10.73
CA ILE A 106 -13.92 -9.38 10.23
C ILE A 106 -14.35 -10.54 11.14
N CYS A 107 -13.45 -11.08 11.95
CA CYS A 107 -13.72 -12.18 12.86
C CYS A 107 -12.76 -12.14 14.07
N PRO A 108 -12.96 -11.19 15.00
CA PRO A 108 -11.99 -10.91 16.05
C PRO A 108 -11.66 -12.15 16.90
N GLY A 109 -10.37 -12.40 17.10
CA GLY A 109 -9.83 -13.50 17.92
C GLY A 109 -10.09 -14.91 17.38
N ARG A 110 -10.48 -15.06 16.10
CA ARG A 110 -10.66 -16.38 15.47
C ARG A 110 -9.37 -16.85 14.80
N THR A 111 -9.02 -18.12 15.01
CA THR A 111 -7.73 -18.68 14.58
C THR A 111 -7.88 -19.83 13.58
N SER A 112 -9.05 -19.97 12.96
CA SER A 112 -9.31 -20.94 11.90
C SER A 112 -10.36 -20.40 10.93
N ASN A 113 -10.36 -20.93 9.71
CA ASN A 113 -11.38 -20.59 8.71
C ASN A 113 -12.79 -20.91 9.20
N ALA A 114 -13.00 -22.09 9.80
CA ALA A 114 -14.30 -22.49 10.30
C ALA A 114 -14.82 -21.54 11.40
N ASP A 115 -13.94 -21.11 12.31
CA ASP A 115 -14.33 -20.20 13.39
C ASP A 115 -14.56 -18.77 12.88
N CYS A 116 -13.74 -18.32 11.92
CA CYS A 116 -13.88 -17.00 11.32
C CYS A 116 -15.19 -16.88 10.53
N THR A 117 -15.45 -17.87 9.68
CA THR A 117 -16.68 -17.96 8.88
C THR A 117 -17.92 -18.13 9.76
N GLY A 118 -17.83 -18.96 10.81
CA GLY A 118 -18.88 -19.13 11.82
C GLY A 118 -19.13 -17.89 12.70
N ALA A 119 -18.19 -16.95 12.74
CA ALA A 119 -18.33 -15.68 13.45
C ALA A 119 -18.98 -14.57 12.61
N ASN A 120 -19.74 -14.94 11.56
CA ASN A 120 -20.41 -14.03 10.65
C ASN A 120 -19.47 -13.06 9.91
N SER A 121 -18.27 -13.51 9.54
CA SER A 121 -17.25 -12.65 8.91
C SER A 121 -17.76 -11.89 7.68
N TRP A 122 -18.59 -12.51 6.83
CA TRP A 122 -19.23 -11.83 5.71
C TRP A 122 -20.12 -10.66 6.15
N SER A 123 -20.98 -10.86 7.16
CA SER A 123 -21.83 -9.76 7.67
C SER A 123 -20.99 -8.65 8.30
N ASN A 124 -19.86 -9.00 8.94
CA ASN A 124 -18.97 -8.01 9.54
C ASN A 124 -18.32 -7.15 8.46
N ILE A 125 -17.91 -7.73 7.31
CA ILE A 125 -17.44 -6.96 6.15
C ILE A 125 -18.48 -5.90 5.73
N TRP A 126 -19.75 -6.27 5.62
CA TRP A 126 -20.83 -5.32 5.29
C TRP A 126 -20.95 -4.18 6.31
N ASN A 127 -20.91 -4.51 7.60
CA ASN A 127 -21.00 -3.52 8.67
C ASN A 127 -19.81 -2.55 8.65
N MET A 128 -18.60 -3.06 8.41
CA MET A 128 -17.37 -2.26 8.35
C MET A 128 -17.39 -1.31 7.16
N VAL A 129 -17.79 -1.80 5.99
CA VAL A 129 -17.91 -0.97 4.78
C VAL A 129 -18.97 0.11 4.96
N ASN A 130 -20.11 -0.21 5.58
CA ASN A 130 -21.10 0.80 5.94
C ASN A 130 -20.50 1.84 6.91
N GLY A 131 -19.72 1.43 7.90
CA GLY A 131 -19.03 2.35 8.80
C GLY A 131 -18.02 3.26 8.08
N ILE A 132 -17.22 2.70 7.17
CA ILE A 132 -16.28 3.46 6.33
C ILE A 132 -17.02 4.47 5.44
N ALA A 133 -18.16 4.09 4.86
CA ALA A 133 -18.97 4.97 4.00
C ALA A 133 -19.52 6.20 4.74
N HIS A 134 -19.69 6.09 6.06
CA HIS A 134 -20.25 7.15 6.91
C HIS A 134 -19.19 7.82 7.81
N ALA A 135 -17.91 7.47 7.66
CA ALA A 135 -16.82 8.17 8.34
C ALA A 135 -16.66 9.60 7.78
N ALA A 136 -16.15 10.52 8.60
CA ALA A 136 -15.98 11.92 8.22
C ALA A 136 -14.97 12.11 7.08
N ASN A 137 -13.96 11.24 6.99
CA ASN A 137 -12.98 11.23 5.90
C ASN A 137 -12.94 9.86 5.23
N LEU A 138 -13.10 9.83 3.91
CA LEU A 138 -12.96 8.61 3.13
C LEU A 138 -11.48 8.18 3.09
N PRO A 139 -11.19 6.88 3.28
CA PRO A 139 -9.84 6.39 3.14
C PRO A 139 -9.42 6.42 1.67
N ALA A 140 -8.12 6.57 1.44
CA ALA A 140 -7.54 6.47 0.11
C ALA A 140 -7.46 5.03 -0.41
N ALA A 141 -7.49 4.05 0.50
CA ALA A 141 -7.45 2.63 0.21
C ALA A 141 -7.89 1.81 1.41
N ILE A 142 -8.26 0.55 1.17
CA ILE A 142 -8.50 -0.46 2.19
C ILE A 142 -7.33 -1.46 2.14
N TYR A 143 -6.59 -1.54 3.23
CA TYR A 143 -5.63 -2.60 3.48
C TYR A 143 -6.39 -3.80 4.03
N PHE A 144 -6.66 -4.80 3.19
CA PHE A 144 -7.57 -5.87 3.52
C PHE A 144 -6.80 -7.17 3.78
N ILE A 145 -6.76 -7.56 5.05
CA ILE A 145 -6.13 -8.77 5.60
C ILE A 145 -4.66 -8.87 5.19
N ASP A 146 -3.77 -8.57 6.13
CA ASP A 146 -2.34 -8.78 5.97
C ASP A 146 -2.01 -10.27 5.81
N GLU A 147 -1.03 -10.57 4.97
CA GLU A 147 -0.47 -11.91 4.72
C GLU A 147 -1.54 -13.02 4.62
N PRO A 148 -2.52 -12.91 3.71
CA PRO A 148 -3.76 -13.67 3.80
C PRO A 148 -3.58 -15.20 3.74
N PHE A 149 -2.54 -15.66 3.05
CA PHE A 149 -2.20 -17.08 2.91
C PHE A 149 -1.56 -17.67 4.18
N ASN A 150 -0.92 -16.83 5.00
CA ASN A 150 -0.33 -17.20 6.28
C ASN A 150 -1.26 -16.92 7.47
N ASN A 151 -2.38 -16.21 7.25
CA ASN A 151 -3.34 -15.87 8.29
C ASN A 151 -4.15 -17.10 8.75
N SER A 152 -4.00 -17.46 10.02
CA SER A 152 -4.69 -18.61 10.63
C SER A 152 -6.21 -18.56 10.50
N ALA A 153 -6.83 -17.38 10.51
CA ALA A 153 -8.28 -17.20 10.35
C ALA A 153 -8.79 -17.60 8.95
N LEU A 154 -7.89 -17.82 7.99
CA LEU A 154 -8.20 -18.27 6.63
C LEU A 154 -7.71 -19.71 6.37
N GLN A 155 -7.25 -20.40 7.41
CA GLN A 155 -6.69 -21.74 7.30
C GLN A 155 -7.61 -22.84 7.86
N SER A 156 -7.53 -24.03 7.26
CA SER A 156 -8.10 -25.26 7.78
C SER A 156 -6.98 -26.28 7.93
N ASN A 157 -6.84 -26.88 9.12
CA ASN A 157 -5.74 -27.80 9.44
C ASN A 157 -4.34 -27.24 9.12
N GLY A 158 -4.13 -25.94 9.39
CA GLY A 158 -2.86 -25.25 9.13
C GLY A 158 -2.53 -25.03 7.66
N GLN A 159 -3.52 -25.17 6.76
CA GLN A 159 -3.37 -24.91 5.33
C GLN A 159 -4.36 -23.85 4.88
N TYR A 160 -3.93 -22.92 4.02
CA TYR A 160 -4.81 -21.91 3.45
C TYR A 160 -5.95 -22.57 2.68
N VAL A 161 -7.17 -22.07 2.91
CA VAL A 161 -8.35 -22.53 2.17
C VAL A 161 -8.37 -21.79 0.83
N ALA A 162 -8.19 -22.54 -0.26
CA ALA A 162 -8.17 -21.99 -1.60
C ALA A 162 -9.36 -21.06 -1.88
N TRP A 163 -9.08 -19.90 -2.45
CA TRP A 163 -10.01 -18.81 -2.76
C TRP A 163 -10.68 -18.13 -1.56
N GLN A 164 -10.30 -18.44 -0.32
CA GLN A 164 -10.93 -17.84 0.85
C GLN A 164 -10.72 -16.32 0.89
N TYR A 165 -9.48 -15.84 0.68
CA TYR A 165 -9.20 -14.41 0.65
C TYR A 165 -9.90 -13.69 -0.52
N PRO A 166 -9.80 -14.15 -1.79
CA PRO A 166 -10.58 -13.60 -2.90
C PRO A 166 -12.10 -13.57 -2.66
N SER A 167 -12.66 -14.56 -1.95
CA SER A 167 -14.10 -14.55 -1.62
C SER A 167 -14.48 -13.41 -0.67
N TYR A 168 -13.60 -13.07 0.28
CA TYR A 168 -13.77 -11.90 1.13
C TYR A 168 -13.59 -10.59 0.37
N VAL A 169 -12.61 -10.50 -0.54
CA VAL A 169 -12.45 -9.32 -1.43
C VAL A 169 -13.71 -9.10 -2.28
N CYS A 170 -14.30 -10.19 -2.81
CA CYS A 170 -15.56 -10.11 -3.54
C CYS A 170 -16.69 -9.53 -2.68
N THR A 171 -16.83 -10.02 -1.45
CA THR A 171 -17.84 -9.55 -0.49
C THR A 171 -17.63 -8.09 -0.12
N LEU A 172 -16.38 -7.70 0.13
CA LEU A 172 -15.98 -6.31 0.40
C LEU A 172 -16.43 -5.39 -0.73
N ARG A 173 -16.19 -5.76 -1.99
CA ARG A 173 -16.58 -4.95 -3.14
C ARG A 173 -18.08 -4.92 -3.41
N GLN A 174 -18.81 -5.98 -3.11
CA GLN A 174 -20.28 -5.94 -3.12
C GLN A 174 -20.80 -4.93 -2.10
N ALA A 175 -20.26 -4.98 -0.88
CA ALA A 175 -20.62 -4.03 0.16
C ALA A 175 -20.25 -2.59 -0.23
N MET A 176 -19.09 -2.39 -0.85
CA MET A 176 -18.65 -1.06 -1.28
C MET A 176 -19.56 -0.50 -2.37
N ALA A 177 -19.89 -1.31 -3.38
CA ALA A 177 -20.80 -0.92 -4.44
C ALA A 177 -22.19 -0.53 -3.90
N ALA A 178 -22.72 -1.30 -2.94
CA ALA A 178 -24.00 -0.99 -2.29
C ALA A 178 -23.97 0.31 -1.47
N ASN A 179 -22.80 0.72 -0.99
CA ASN A 179 -22.59 1.95 -0.22
C ASN A 179 -21.99 3.10 -1.06
N ASN A 180 -21.96 2.98 -2.39
CA ASN A 180 -21.33 3.96 -3.30
C ASN A 180 -19.87 4.30 -2.96
N LEU A 181 -19.14 3.34 -2.39
CA LEU A 181 -17.70 3.43 -2.11
C LEU A 181 -16.90 2.90 -3.30
N ASN A 182 -15.89 3.66 -3.71
CA ASN A 182 -14.94 3.25 -4.75
C ASN A 182 -13.53 3.61 -4.32
N VAL A 183 -12.94 2.77 -3.48
CA VAL A 183 -11.57 2.90 -2.97
C VAL A 183 -10.75 1.66 -3.33
N PRO A 184 -9.47 1.81 -3.68
CA PRO A 184 -8.57 0.69 -3.95
C PRO A 184 -8.49 -0.30 -2.77
N VAL A 185 -8.38 -1.59 -3.08
CA VAL A 185 -8.17 -2.67 -2.12
C VAL A 185 -6.80 -3.30 -2.34
N TYR A 186 -6.04 -3.49 -1.27
CA TYR A 186 -4.71 -4.09 -1.35
C TYR A 186 -4.41 -5.03 -0.19
N THR A 187 -3.39 -5.87 -0.38
CA THR A 187 -2.78 -6.70 0.68
C THR A 187 -1.26 -6.73 0.50
N ILE A 188 -0.56 -7.22 1.50
CA ILE A 188 0.86 -7.50 1.48
C ILE A 188 1.05 -9.01 1.63
N LEU A 189 1.96 -9.58 0.83
CA LEU A 189 2.27 -11.01 0.82
C LEU A 189 3.55 -11.26 1.59
N THR A 190 3.64 -12.40 2.27
CA THR A 190 4.94 -12.92 2.71
C THR A 190 5.81 -13.28 1.50
N THR A 191 7.14 -13.33 1.68
CA THR A 191 8.06 -13.90 0.70
C THR A 191 7.64 -15.31 0.23
N SER A 192 7.17 -16.15 1.16
CA SER A 192 6.74 -17.51 0.82
C SER A 192 5.54 -17.53 -0.12
N SER A 193 4.57 -16.64 0.09
CA SER A 193 3.40 -16.55 -0.80
C SER A 193 3.73 -15.87 -2.12
N ALA A 194 4.64 -14.89 -2.11
CA ALA A 194 5.14 -14.24 -3.34
C ALA A 194 5.96 -15.17 -4.25
N THR A 195 6.33 -16.36 -3.77
CA THR A 195 7.04 -17.39 -4.54
C THR A 195 6.20 -18.66 -4.77
N ASN A 196 5.05 -18.80 -4.12
CA ASN A 196 4.14 -19.94 -4.28
C ASN A 196 3.24 -19.74 -5.52
N PRO A 197 3.30 -20.64 -6.53
CA PRO A 197 2.48 -20.51 -7.74
C PRO A 197 0.96 -20.50 -7.51
N ALA A 198 0.46 -21.21 -6.49
CA ALA A 198 -0.96 -21.25 -6.19
C ALA A 198 -1.45 -19.91 -5.63
N ASP A 199 -0.71 -19.36 -4.66
CA ASP A 199 -1.01 -18.07 -4.04
C ASP A 199 -0.93 -16.93 -5.07
N ILE A 200 0.12 -16.92 -5.90
CA ILE A 200 0.28 -15.97 -7.01
C ILE A 200 -0.90 -16.06 -7.99
N ASN A 201 -1.35 -17.28 -8.31
CA ASN A 201 -2.50 -17.46 -9.18
C ASN A 201 -3.76 -16.82 -8.59
N GLU A 202 -4.04 -17.01 -7.30
CA GLU A 202 -5.20 -16.39 -6.64
C GLU A 202 -5.13 -14.86 -6.61
N ILE A 203 -3.94 -14.29 -6.45
CA ILE A 203 -3.74 -12.82 -6.48
C ILE A 203 -3.98 -12.25 -7.87
N ARG A 204 -3.53 -12.94 -8.92
CA ARG A 204 -3.63 -12.48 -10.32
C ARG A 204 -5.01 -12.67 -10.92
N THR A 205 -5.71 -13.72 -10.51
CA THR A 205 -6.87 -14.20 -11.23
C THR A 205 -8.18 -13.85 -10.53
N GLN A 206 -9.23 -13.71 -11.34
CA GLN A 206 -10.59 -13.54 -10.82
C GLN A 206 -11.04 -14.89 -10.26
N MET A 207 -11.61 -14.90 -9.06
CA MET A 207 -12.25 -16.08 -8.50
C MET A 207 -13.34 -16.57 -9.45
N PRO A 208 -13.50 -17.89 -9.63
CA PRO A 208 -14.55 -18.44 -10.48
C PRO A 208 -15.92 -17.80 -10.21
N VAL A 209 -16.72 -17.59 -11.26
CA VAL A 209 -18.02 -16.88 -11.19
C VAL A 209 -18.99 -17.52 -10.19
N THR A 210 -18.86 -18.83 -9.96
CA THR A 210 -19.60 -19.57 -8.93
C THR A 210 -19.31 -19.09 -7.50
N GLY A 211 -18.15 -18.48 -7.26
CA GLY A 211 -17.75 -17.91 -5.97
C GLY A 211 -17.77 -16.37 -5.93
N CYS A 212 -17.66 -15.70 -7.07
CA CYS A 212 -17.82 -14.24 -7.16
C CYS A 212 -18.56 -13.85 -8.43
N ALA A 213 -19.85 -13.51 -8.30
CA ALA A 213 -20.70 -13.19 -9.43
C ALA A 213 -20.35 -11.84 -10.06
N MET A 214 -20.31 -11.80 -11.40
CA MET A 214 -20.21 -10.56 -12.16
C MET A 214 -21.39 -9.63 -11.85
N PRO A 215 -21.18 -8.29 -11.82
CA PRO A 215 -19.97 -7.58 -12.23
C PRO A 215 -18.89 -7.41 -11.14
N THR A 216 -19.01 -8.09 -10.00
CA THR A 216 -18.07 -7.93 -8.88
C THR A 216 -16.73 -8.59 -9.19
N SER A 217 -15.63 -7.89 -8.91
CA SER A 217 -14.27 -8.42 -9.04
C SER A 217 -13.71 -8.86 -7.68
N SER A 218 -12.99 -9.98 -7.63
CA SER A 218 -12.23 -10.44 -6.46
C SER A 218 -10.73 -10.09 -6.55
N ARG A 219 -10.29 -9.49 -7.66
CA ARG A 219 -8.87 -9.15 -7.90
C ARG A 219 -8.44 -7.98 -7.05
N LEU A 220 -7.21 -7.93 -6.58
CA LEU A 220 -6.75 -6.73 -5.87
C LEU A 220 -6.48 -5.56 -6.82
N ASP A 221 -6.56 -4.35 -6.28
CA ASP A 221 -6.11 -3.16 -6.98
C ASP A 221 -4.59 -3.05 -6.85
N TRP A 222 -4.07 -3.24 -5.64
CA TRP A 222 -2.63 -3.17 -5.35
C TRP A 222 -2.14 -4.39 -4.55
N VAL A 223 -0.84 -4.66 -4.64
CA VAL A 223 -0.16 -5.71 -3.88
C VAL A 223 1.20 -5.23 -3.41
N GLY A 224 1.57 -5.60 -2.20
CA GLY A 224 2.94 -5.52 -1.72
C GLY A 224 3.50 -6.89 -1.37
N ILE A 225 4.80 -6.93 -1.13
CA ILE A 225 5.52 -8.10 -0.68
C ILE A 225 6.40 -7.66 0.48
N ASP A 226 6.20 -8.33 1.61
CA ASP A 226 7.02 -8.19 2.79
C ASP A 226 8.19 -9.18 2.73
N ASP A 227 9.36 -8.66 2.38
CA ASP A 227 10.62 -9.40 2.40
C ASP A 227 11.72 -8.49 2.91
N TYR A 228 12.28 -8.80 4.07
CA TYR A 228 13.31 -7.97 4.70
C TYR A 228 14.74 -8.35 4.30
N THR A 229 14.92 -9.24 3.33
CA THR A 229 16.23 -9.80 2.97
C THR A 229 16.78 -9.27 1.66
N TRP A 230 15.97 -8.56 0.86
CA TRP A 230 16.42 -8.04 -0.42
C TRP A 230 17.46 -6.92 -0.27
N THR A 231 18.49 -7.00 -1.11
CA THR A 231 19.64 -6.09 -1.08
C THR A 231 19.85 -5.34 -2.40
N SER A 232 19.02 -5.56 -3.42
CA SER A 232 19.10 -4.86 -4.70
C SER A 232 17.74 -4.55 -5.32
N ALA A 233 17.66 -3.47 -6.10
CA ALA A 233 16.45 -3.09 -6.83
C ALA A 233 15.97 -4.20 -7.78
N ASP A 234 16.89 -4.93 -8.41
CA ASP A 234 16.58 -6.03 -9.32
C ASP A 234 15.84 -7.18 -8.61
N GLN A 235 16.26 -7.54 -7.38
CA GLN A 235 15.57 -8.58 -6.59
C GLN A 235 14.12 -8.18 -6.32
N ILE A 236 13.93 -6.93 -5.89
CA ILE A 236 12.61 -6.37 -5.57
C ILE A 236 11.76 -6.31 -6.84
N TYR A 237 12.25 -5.69 -7.90
CA TYR A 237 11.52 -5.60 -9.18
C TYR A 237 11.11 -6.97 -9.70
N ASN A 238 12.02 -7.95 -9.70
CA ASN A 238 11.73 -9.29 -10.20
C ASN A 238 10.68 -10.01 -9.34
N ALA A 239 10.73 -9.86 -8.01
CA ALA A 239 9.73 -10.44 -7.12
C ALA A 239 8.33 -9.85 -7.37
N TYR A 240 8.23 -8.52 -7.42
CA TYR A 240 6.96 -7.84 -7.71
C TYR A 240 6.44 -8.18 -9.11
N ASN A 241 7.30 -8.18 -10.12
CA ASN A 241 6.93 -8.55 -11.49
C ASN A 241 6.52 -10.04 -11.59
N ASN A 242 7.04 -10.92 -10.72
CA ASN A 242 6.61 -12.31 -10.60
C ASN A 242 5.27 -12.49 -9.87
N VAL A 243 4.78 -11.50 -9.12
CA VAL A 243 3.43 -11.54 -8.50
C VAL A 243 2.42 -10.78 -9.35
N ALA A 244 2.78 -9.59 -9.82
CA ALA A 244 1.92 -8.71 -10.58
C ALA A 244 2.72 -8.10 -11.75
N PRO A 245 2.75 -8.76 -12.92
CA PRO A 245 3.59 -8.35 -14.04
C PRO A 245 3.32 -6.91 -14.49
N ALA A 246 4.38 -6.10 -14.59
CA ALA A 246 4.29 -4.71 -15.02
C ALA A 246 3.73 -4.54 -16.45
N ALA A 247 3.89 -5.58 -17.29
CA ALA A 247 3.41 -5.59 -18.66
C ALA A 247 1.91 -5.93 -18.78
N ASP A 248 1.27 -6.44 -17.73
CA ASP A 248 -0.15 -6.80 -17.74
C ASP A 248 -0.99 -5.67 -17.13
N PRO A 249 -1.83 -4.97 -17.91
CA PRO A 249 -2.65 -3.87 -17.40
C PRO A 249 -3.75 -4.33 -16.43
N GLN A 250 -4.04 -5.63 -16.35
CA GLN A 250 -5.01 -6.19 -15.42
C GLN A 250 -4.40 -6.64 -14.10
N SER A 251 -3.07 -6.63 -13.99
CA SER A 251 -2.37 -7.00 -12.77
C SER A 251 -2.44 -5.90 -11.71
N PRO A 252 -2.41 -6.25 -10.42
CA PRO A 252 -2.37 -5.27 -9.35
C PRO A 252 -1.17 -4.33 -9.48
N LYS A 253 -1.33 -3.07 -9.08
CA LYS A 253 -0.22 -2.13 -8.96
C LYS A 253 0.61 -2.41 -7.70
N TRP A 254 1.79 -1.83 -7.58
CA TRP A 254 2.74 -2.21 -6.53
C TRP A 254 2.76 -1.21 -5.38
N ILE A 255 2.70 -1.74 -4.15
CA ILE A 255 3.11 -1.05 -2.93
C ILE A 255 4.45 -1.64 -2.50
N ILE A 256 5.52 -0.86 -2.58
CA ILE A 256 6.84 -1.27 -2.12
C ILE A 256 6.88 -1.25 -0.59
N VAL A 257 7.24 -2.35 0.05
CA VAL A 257 7.31 -2.47 1.52
C VAL A 257 8.77 -2.60 1.97
N PRO A 258 9.42 -1.50 2.39
CA PRO A 258 10.77 -1.57 2.93
C PRO A 258 10.79 -2.10 4.38
N PRO A 259 11.90 -2.74 4.80
CA PRO A 259 12.10 -3.27 6.14
C PRO A 259 12.04 -2.24 7.25
N ALA A 260 11.50 -2.65 8.40
CA ALA A 260 11.73 -1.97 9.67
C ALA A 260 13.19 -2.18 10.12
N SER A 261 13.84 -1.13 10.61
CA SER A 261 15.29 -1.14 10.87
C SER A 261 15.78 -2.17 11.90
N LEU A 262 14.94 -2.68 12.81
CA LEU A 262 15.37 -3.59 13.88
C LEU A 262 15.08 -5.08 13.62
N THR A 263 14.23 -5.42 12.63
CA THR A 263 13.88 -6.83 12.35
C THR A 263 15.02 -7.61 11.72
N VAL A 264 16.01 -6.92 11.14
CA VAL A 264 17.01 -7.51 10.24
C VAL A 264 18.43 -6.99 10.43
N LEU A 265 18.63 -5.91 11.20
CA LEU A 265 19.95 -5.35 11.47
C LEU A 265 20.40 -5.62 12.91
N PRO A 266 21.71 -5.87 13.15
CA PRO A 266 22.25 -6.00 14.50
C PRO A 266 21.95 -4.76 15.36
N SER A 267 21.58 -4.96 16.62
CA SER A 267 21.23 -3.87 17.55
C SER A 267 22.46 -3.34 18.31
N PRO A 268 22.69 -2.01 18.36
CA PRO A 268 21.98 -0.95 17.63
C PRO A 268 22.50 -0.80 16.17
N PRO A 269 21.62 -0.66 15.16
CA PRO A 269 22.06 -0.45 13.80
C PRO A 269 22.68 0.94 13.59
N THR A 270 23.64 1.06 12.67
CA THR A 270 24.19 2.37 12.26
C THR A 270 23.33 2.99 11.16
N ASP A 271 23.28 4.33 11.06
CA ASP A 271 22.54 5.02 9.99
C ASP A 271 22.93 4.54 8.58
N ALA A 272 24.22 4.25 8.38
CA ALA A 272 24.72 3.71 7.12
C ALA A 272 24.17 2.29 6.85
N ALA A 273 24.09 1.43 7.88
CA ALA A 273 23.51 0.10 7.74
C ALA A 273 22.02 0.19 7.39
N ILE A 274 21.27 1.07 8.06
CA ILE A 274 19.85 1.25 7.79
C ILE A 274 19.63 1.81 6.37
N LYS A 275 20.36 2.87 6.00
CA LYS A 275 20.31 3.42 4.64
C LYS A 275 20.58 2.36 3.59
N ASN A 276 21.67 1.60 3.72
CA ASN A 276 22.05 0.59 2.74
C ASN A 276 20.99 -0.52 2.60
N HIS A 277 20.26 -0.80 3.67
CA HIS A 277 19.22 -1.82 3.67
C HIS A 277 17.91 -1.34 3.02
N ILE A 278 17.59 -0.05 3.16
CA ILE A 278 16.35 0.56 2.66
C ILE A 278 16.51 1.11 1.23
N GLN A 279 17.70 1.59 0.87
CA GLN A 279 18.00 2.21 -0.43
C GLN A 279 17.53 1.38 -1.65
N PRO A 280 17.73 0.04 -1.69
CA PRO A 280 17.29 -0.77 -2.82
C PRO A 280 15.80 -0.63 -3.17
N TYR A 281 14.94 -0.40 -2.17
CA TYR A 281 13.48 -0.24 -2.36
C TYR A 281 13.14 1.06 -3.07
N TRP A 282 13.86 2.14 -2.78
CA TRP A 282 13.72 3.39 -3.51
C TRP A 282 14.42 3.36 -4.86
N ASP A 283 15.52 2.63 -4.98
CA ASP A 283 16.23 2.46 -6.26
C ASP A 283 15.31 1.84 -7.32
N VAL A 284 14.33 1.02 -6.94
CA VAL A 284 13.29 0.53 -7.87
C VAL A 284 12.58 1.67 -8.59
N LEU A 285 12.25 2.76 -7.89
CA LEU A 285 11.54 3.92 -8.45
C LEU A 285 12.33 4.62 -9.56
N PHE A 286 13.67 4.54 -9.50
CA PHE A 286 14.56 5.20 -10.44
C PHE A 286 15.09 4.26 -11.53
N ALA A 287 15.42 3.02 -11.16
CA ALA A 287 15.93 2.00 -12.07
C ALA A 287 14.83 1.45 -13.00
N TYR A 288 13.59 1.36 -12.49
CA TYR A 288 12.44 0.82 -13.22
C TYR A 288 11.31 1.85 -13.32
N PRO A 289 11.49 2.95 -14.08
CA PRO A 289 10.55 4.08 -14.11
C PRO A 289 9.21 3.76 -14.80
N ASN A 290 9.03 2.54 -15.31
CA ASN A 290 7.78 2.06 -15.90
C ASN A 290 7.11 0.97 -15.03
N ALA A 291 7.70 0.62 -13.88
CA ALA A 291 7.06 -0.25 -12.91
C ALA A 291 5.76 0.43 -12.40
N PRO A 292 4.67 -0.34 -12.19
CA PRO A 292 3.39 0.22 -11.76
C PRO A 292 3.38 0.51 -10.25
N VAL A 293 4.42 1.17 -9.72
CA VAL A 293 4.51 1.52 -8.30
C VAL A 293 3.54 2.66 -8.02
N ILE A 294 2.58 2.42 -7.12
CA ILE A 294 1.66 3.46 -6.64
C ILE A 294 2.03 3.96 -5.26
N GLY A 295 2.85 3.22 -4.51
CA GLY A 295 3.24 3.66 -3.20
C GLY A 295 4.40 2.91 -2.57
N VAL A 296 4.92 3.48 -1.49
CA VAL A 296 5.88 2.88 -0.57
C VAL A 296 5.21 2.84 0.81
N MET A 297 5.14 1.67 1.44
CA MET A 297 4.57 1.51 2.78
C MET A 297 5.67 1.26 3.80
N ASN A 298 6.12 2.35 4.42
CA ASN A 298 7.11 2.33 5.48
C ASN A 298 6.51 1.69 6.73
N PHE A 299 7.19 0.68 7.27
CA PHE A 299 6.80 0.10 8.55
C PHE A 299 6.95 1.14 9.68
N ARG A 300 6.29 0.89 10.83
CA ARG A 300 6.45 1.73 12.01
C ARG A 300 7.90 1.78 12.48
N PHE A 301 8.31 2.90 13.04
CA PHE A 301 9.55 2.93 13.81
C PHE A 301 9.35 2.27 15.17
N ASP A 302 10.31 1.44 15.57
CA ASP A 302 10.40 1.02 16.95
C ASP A 302 10.57 2.26 17.86
N PRO A 303 9.87 2.34 19.00
CA PRO A 303 9.98 3.49 19.91
C PRO A 303 11.43 3.82 20.32
N GLY A 304 12.32 2.83 20.34
CA GLY A 304 13.76 3.02 20.60
C GLY A 304 14.53 3.76 19.50
N VAL A 305 14.03 3.74 18.25
CA VAL A 305 14.59 4.50 17.12
C VAL A 305 14.09 5.94 17.12
N ILE A 306 12.85 6.17 17.58
CA ILE A 306 12.26 7.51 17.76
C ILE A 306 12.88 8.23 18.97
N ALA A 307 13.44 7.50 19.94
CA ALA A 307 14.15 8.04 21.08
C ALA A 307 15.46 8.75 20.63
N THR A 308 15.35 10.06 20.43
CA THR A 308 16.39 10.99 19.94
C THR A 308 17.72 10.95 20.70
N SER A 309 17.74 10.42 21.93
CA SER A 309 18.95 10.24 22.74
C SER A 309 19.83 9.06 22.31
N THR A 310 19.28 8.07 21.60
CA THR A 310 20.01 6.85 21.19
C THR A 310 20.54 6.95 19.76
N TYR A 311 19.81 7.67 18.90
CA TYR A 311 20.16 7.86 17.47
C TYR A 311 20.11 9.34 17.09
N PRO A 312 21.06 10.17 17.57
CA PRO A 312 21.04 11.62 17.36
C PRO A 312 21.19 12.07 15.89
N ALA A 313 21.51 11.16 14.96
CA ALA A 313 21.61 11.42 13.51
C ALA A 313 20.50 10.74 12.67
N SER A 314 19.45 10.21 13.32
CA SER A 314 18.23 9.63 12.70
C SER A 314 17.44 10.58 11.79
N ALA A 315 17.86 11.85 11.71
CA ALA A 315 17.53 12.82 10.68
C ALA A 315 17.63 12.25 9.26
N ALA A 316 18.68 11.48 8.93
CA ALA A 316 18.84 10.92 7.59
C ALA A 316 17.73 9.90 7.27
N LEU A 317 17.41 9.01 8.22
CA LEU A 317 16.42 7.95 8.05
C LEU A 317 14.97 8.50 7.95
N LEU A 318 14.64 9.49 8.79
CA LEU A 318 13.42 10.27 8.67
C LEU A 318 13.39 11.04 7.34
N SER A 319 14.51 11.57 6.86
CA SER A 319 14.57 12.28 5.57
C SER A 319 14.46 11.31 4.38
N PHE A 320 15.07 10.11 4.44
CA PHE A 320 14.94 9.06 3.42
C PHE A 320 13.48 8.59 3.28
N MET A 321 12.80 8.34 4.39
CA MET A 321 11.40 7.87 4.38
C MET A 321 10.38 9.00 4.25
N GLY A 322 10.76 10.24 4.60
CA GLY A 322 9.97 11.45 4.47
C GLY A 322 10.28 12.29 3.23
N ASN A 323 10.91 11.68 2.22
CA ASN A 323 11.01 12.23 0.86
C ASN A 323 12.14 13.25 0.61
N SER A 324 13.39 12.95 1.00
CA SER A 324 14.59 13.72 0.64
C SER A 324 15.51 13.03 -0.36
N LEU A 325 15.00 12.20 -1.28
CA LEU A 325 15.82 11.64 -2.35
C LEU A 325 15.95 12.63 -3.50
N THR A 326 16.75 13.67 -3.29
CA THR A 326 17.45 14.28 -4.43
C THR A 326 18.62 13.38 -4.78
N LYS A 327 18.73 13.02 -6.08
CA LYS A 327 19.87 12.29 -6.67
C LYS A 327 21.21 12.83 -6.18
#